data_AF-A0A838G242-F1
#
_entry.id   AF-A0A838G242-F1
#
_cell.length_a   1.000
_cell.length_b   1.000
_cell.length_c   1.000
_cell.angle_alpha   90.00
_cell.angle_beta   90.00
_cell.angle_gamma   90.00
#
_symmetry.space_group_name_H-M   'P 1'
#
loop_
_entity.id
_entity.type
_entity.pdbx_description
1 polymer ?
#
loop_
_entity_poly.entity_id
_entity_poly.type
_entity_poly.pdbx_seq_one_letter_code
_entity_poly.pdbx_strand_id
1 'polypeptide(L)' 'MSSEKQVDPVIADAVGNISNRFGVQGLADLIALAREELARAESALQELEDLDEG' A
#
# COMPACT_ATOMS: atom_id res chain seq x y z
N MET A 1 8.95 14.82 -18.25
CA MET A 1 9.32 14.91 -16.83
C MET A 1 8.50 13.86 -16.12
N SER A 2 9.08 12.70 -15.81
CA SER A 2 8.38 11.69 -15.02
C SER A 2 8.10 12.31 -13.66
N SER A 3 6.83 12.52 -13.32
CA SER A 3 6.44 12.90 -11.97
C SER A 3 6.70 11.70 -11.09
N GLU A 4 7.95 11.52 -10.64
CA GLU A 4 8.25 10.56 -9.58
C GLU A 4 7.42 11.01 -8.38
N LYS A 5 6.30 10.31 -8.15
CA LYS A 5 5.51 10.48 -6.94
C LYS A 5 6.48 10.31 -5.79
N GLN A 6 6.77 11.41 -5.10
CA GLN A 6 7.62 11.37 -3.93
C GLN A 6 6.92 10.46 -2.93
N VAL A 7 7.53 9.31 -2.67
CA VAL A 7 7.06 8.38 -1.66
C VAL A 7 7.13 9.11 -0.32
N ASP A 8 6.05 9.05 0.45
CA ASP A 8 6.01 9.66 1.77
C ASP A 8 7.20 9.14 2.61
N PRO A 9 7.97 10.02 3.28
CA PRO A 9 9.12 9.60 4.08
C PRO A 9 8.81 8.52 5.11
N VAL A 10 7.61 8.52 5.69
CA VAL A 10 7.18 7.50 6.66
C VAL A 10 7.08 6.13 6.01
N ILE A 11 6.58 6.07 4.77
CA ILE A 11 6.49 4.83 4.00
C ILE A 11 7.90 4.35 3.63
N ALA A 12 8.76 5.27 3.16
CA ALA A 12 10.14 4.94 2.82
C ALA A 12 10.92 4.38 4.04
N ASP A 13 10.76 5.00 5.22
CA ASP A 13 11.38 4.56 6.46
C ASP A 13 10.86 3.19 6.91
N ALA A 14 9.55 2.94 6.81
CA ALA A 14 8.96 1.64 7.14
C ALA A 14 9.52 0.52 6.24
N VAL A 15 9.59 0.75 4.92
CA VAL A 15 10.17 -0.19 3.96
C VAL A 15 11.65 -0.45 4.28
N GLY A 16 12.42 0.61 4.57
CA GLY A 16 13.83 0.51 4.94
C GLY A 16 14.04 -0.32 6.21
N ASN A 17 13.24 -0.07 7.25
CA ASN A 17 13.32 -0.81 8.51
C ASN A 17 12.99 -2.29 8.33
N ILE A 18 11.98 -2.62 7.51
CA ILE A 18 11.60 -4.01 7.21
C ILE A 18 12.70 -4.71 6.41
N SER A 19 13.22 -4.05 5.36
CA SER A 19 14.32 -4.59 4.56
C SER A 19 15.56 -4.87 5.41
N ASN A 20 15.95 -3.93 6.27
CA ASN A 20 17.13 -4.07 7.11
C ASN A 20 17.00 -5.19 8.15
N ARG A 21 15.80 -5.46 8.66
CA ARG A 21 15.56 -6.45 9.73
C ARG A 21 15.23 -7.85 9.21
N PHE A 22 14.51 -7.93 8.10
CA PHE A 22 13.92 -9.18 7.59
C PHE A 22 14.34 -9.52 6.16
N GLY A 23 15.10 -8.64 5.50
CA GLY A 23 15.59 -8.85 4.14
C GLY A 23 14.47 -8.96 3.11
N VAL A 24 14.75 -9.71 2.04
CA VAL A 24 13.84 -9.90 0.90
C VAL A 24 12.51 -10.54 1.31
N GLN A 25 12.52 -11.49 2.24
CA GLN A 25 11.29 -12.16 2.68
C GLN A 25 10.34 -11.18 3.36
N GLY A 26 10.83 -10.33 4.27
CA GLY A 26 9.98 -9.33 4.92
C GLY A 26 9.42 -8.29 3.96
N LEU A 27 10.15 -7.96 2.88
CA LEU A 27 9.62 -7.11 1.82
C LEU A 27 8.50 -7.79 1.03
N ALA A 28 8.63 -9.09 0.74
CA ALA A 28 7.57 -9.85 0.09
C ALA A 28 6.30 -9.89 0.97
N ASP A 29 6.46 -10.13 2.27
CA ASP A 29 5.35 -10.14 3.23
C ASP A 29 4.68 -8.76 3.33
N LEU A 30 5.48 -7.68 3.39
CA LEU A 30 4.98 -6.30 3.38
C LEU A 30 4.15 -6.01 2.12
N ILE A 31 4.65 -6.41 0.95
CA ILE A 31 3.94 -6.21 -0.33
C ILE A 31 2.62 -6.99 -0.35
N ALA A 32 2.61 -8.23 0.15
CA ALA A 32 1.39 -9.02 0.23
C ALA A 32 0.32 -8.32 1.08
N LEU A 33 0.69 -7.88 2.29
CA LEU A 33 -0.23 -7.17 3.19
C LEU A 33 -0.72 -5.84 2.61
N ALA A 34 0.16 -5.06 1.98
CA ALA A 34 -0.21 -3.79 1.37
C ALA A 34 -1.20 -3.97 0.19
N ARG A 35 -1.04 -5.05 -0.59
CA ARG A 35 -1.96 -5.38 -1.69
C ARG A 35 -3.34 -5.78 -1.17
N GLU A 36 -3.39 -6.57 -0.10
CA GLU A 36 -4.66 -6.94 0.53
C GLU A 36 -5.39 -5.72 1.09
N GLU A 37 -4.67 -4.79 1.74
CA GLU A 37 -5.28 -3.57 2.26
C GLU A 37 -5.78 -2.65 1.14
N LEU A 38 -5.02 -2.52 0.05
CA LEU A 38 -5.46 -1.78 -1.12
C LEU A 38 -6.76 -2.35 -1.70
N ALA A 39 -6.83 -3.67 -1.88
CA ALA A 39 -8.04 -4.31 -2.38
C ALA A 39 -9.25 -4.10 -1.46
N ARG A 40 -9.05 -4.11 -0.12
CA ARG A 40 -10.11 -3.77 0.84
C ARG A 40 -10.58 -2.32 0.69
N ALA A 41 -9.64 -1.38 0.58
CA ALA A 41 -9.97 0.05 0.43
C ALA A 41 -10.71 0.31 -0.90
N GLU A 42 -10.28 -0.30 -1.99
CA GLU A 42 -10.95 -0.22 -3.29
C GLU A 42 -12.36 -0.81 -3.25
N SER A 43 -12.55 -1.96 -2.61
CA SER A 43 -13.88 -2.55 -2.41
C SER A 43 -14.80 -1.64 -1.60
N ALA A 44 -14.28 -1.05 -0.52
CA ALA A 44 -15.07 -0.12 0.31
C ALA A 44 -15.46 1.15 -0.46
N LEU A 45 -14.58 1.66 -1.34
CA LEU A 45 -14.92 2.80 -2.20
C LEU A 45 -16.02 2.44 -3.20
N GLN A 46 -15.95 1.25 -3.82
CA GLN A 46 -16.99 0.77 -4.73
C GLN A 46 -18.34 0.64 -4.01
N GLU A 47 -18.36 0.10 -2.79
CA GLU A 47 -19.59 -0.01 -1.99
C GLU A 47 -20.21 1.36 -1.69
N LEU A 48 -19.39 2.41 -1.48
CA LEU A 48 -19.88 3.77 -1.29
C LEU A 48 -20.46 4.36 -2.58
N GLU A 49 -19.80 4.16 -3.72
CA GLU A 49 -20.29 4.59 -5.02
C GLU A 49 -21.64 3.93 -5.36
N ASP A 50 -21.76 2.61 -5.13
CA ASP A 50 -22.99 1.86 -5.37
C ASP A 50 -24.17 2.34 -4.48
N LEU A 51 -23.88 2.87 -3.28
CA LEU A 51 -24.89 3.46 -2.38
C LEU A 51 -25.31 4.88 -2.81
N ASP A 52 -24.40 5.66 -3.39
CA ASP A 52 -24.67 7.02 -3.85
C ASP A 52 -25.45 7.05 -5.19
N GLU A 53 -25.36 5.99 -6.00
CA GLU A 53 -26.10 5.84 -7.27
C GLU A 53 -27.51 5.23 -7.12
N GLY A 54 -27.89 4.79 -5.91
CA GLY A 54 -29.13 4.07 -5.58
C GLY A 54 -30.35 4.89 -5.19
#